data_AF-A0A6G2RNM1-F1
#
_entry.id   AF-A0A6G2RNM1-F1
#
_cell.length_a   1.000
_cell.length_b   1.000
_cell.length_c   1.000
_cell.angle_alpha   90.00
_cell.angle_beta   90.00
_cell.angle_gamma   90.00
#
_symmetry.space_group_name_H-M   'P 1'
#
loop_
_entity.id
_entity.type
_entity.pdbx_description
1 polymer ?
#
loop_
_entity_poly.entity_id
_entity_poly.type
_entity_poly.pdbx_seq_one_letter_code
_entity_poly.pdbx_strand_id
1 'polypeptide(L)'
;LTRTGDNTATALLTDRAGQPLLTIDHLTYHEVPHEQLAPAVESGDGMQVPGPRGPVRRTAATAGSASGATASLADRVSGLSAQEQQHLTLHLVRAEVASVLGHRDSAAIDPDRAFQELGFDSLLAVELRNRLTAVAGVPLPATVIFEHPTPTALAGALLARVVPEGSARPPLIAGLEQLEASLTDLTAGSWDELGLDHSALTARLQTLLAKVREAADTAEGPARATGAAGAIESATAEEIFALIDSELGPAQ
;
A
#
# COMPACT_ATOMS: atom_id res chain seq x y z
N LEU A 1 -30.95 -14.39 2.85
CA LEU A 1 -30.72 -12.93 2.88
C LEU A 1 -31.66 -12.35 3.91
N THR A 2 -31.10 -11.74 4.95
CA THR A 2 -31.84 -11.19 6.08
C THR A 2 -31.47 -9.71 6.15
N ARG A 3 -32.45 -8.81 6.02
CA ARG A 3 -32.20 -7.36 6.08
C ARG A 3 -32.03 -6.96 7.54
N THR A 4 -30.88 -6.39 7.89
CA THR A 4 -30.52 -6.04 9.27
C THR A 4 -30.56 -4.52 9.52
N GLY A 5 -30.80 -3.71 8.47
CA GLY A 5 -30.98 -2.26 8.57
C GLY A 5 -31.39 -1.61 7.24
N ASP A 6 -31.41 -0.27 7.18
CA ASP A 6 -31.89 0.49 6.01
C ASP A 6 -31.06 0.20 4.74
N ASN A 7 -29.74 0.09 4.86
CA ASN A 7 -28.82 -0.24 3.75
C ASN A 7 -27.93 -1.46 4.02
N THR A 8 -28.28 -2.28 5.01
CA THR A 8 -27.48 -3.43 5.45
C THR A 8 -28.26 -4.73 5.40
N ALA A 9 -27.66 -5.75 4.78
CA ALA A 9 -28.20 -7.11 4.77
C ALA A 9 -27.11 -8.12 5.11
N THR A 10 -27.54 -9.23 5.72
CA THR A 10 -26.73 -10.43 5.88
C THR A 10 -27.14 -11.46 4.84
N ALA A 11 -26.16 -12.10 4.22
CA ALA A 11 -26.41 -13.18 3.26
C ALA A 11 -25.82 -14.47 3.82
N LEU A 12 -26.69 -15.47 4.01
CA LEU A 12 -26.31 -16.83 4.33
C LEU A 12 -26.56 -17.68 3.08
N LEU A 13 -25.50 -18.23 2.51
CA LEU A 13 -25.58 -19.17 1.40
C LEU A 13 -25.36 -20.58 1.93
N THR A 14 -26.33 -21.46 1.74
CA THR A 14 -26.28 -22.86 2.20
C THR A 14 -26.20 -23.82 1.03
N ASP A 15 -25.53 -24.96 1.22
CA ASP A 15 -25.56 -26.10 0.28
C ASP A 15 -26.95 -26.77 0.26
N ARG A 16 -27.18 -27.68 -0.70
CA ARG A 16 -28.38 -28.51 -0.85
C ARG A 16 -28.69 -29.36 0.38
N ALA A 17 -27.69 -29.61 1.23
CA ALA A 17 -27.82 -30.28 2.53
C ALA A 17 -28.10 -29.33 3.71
N GLY A 18 -28.24 -28.02 3.47
CA GLY A 18 -28.56 -27.02 4.50
C GLY A 18 -27.37 -26.51 5.33
N GLN A 19 -26.14 -26.89 4.97
CA GLN A 19 -24.92 -26.41 5.66
C GLN A 19 -24.46 -25.05 5.10
N PRO A 20 -24.03 -24.10 5.95
CA PRO A 20 -23.59 -22.80 5.49
C PRO A 20 -22.25 -22.90 4.75
N LEU A 21 -22.24 -22.49 3.48
CA LEU A 21 -21.07 -22.43 2.60
C LEU A 21 -20.37 -21.07 2.68
N LEU A 22 -21.14 -20.01 2.90
CA LEU A 22 -20.65 -18.65 2.98
C LEU A 22 -21.58 -17.81 3.86
N THR A 23 -21.01 -17.13 4.84
CA THR A 23 -21.70 -16.13 5.66
C THR A 23 -21.10 -14.78 5.34
N ILE A 24 -21.95 -13.85 4.90
CA ILE A 24 -21.60 -12.44 4.73
C ILE A 24 -22.29 -11.67 5.85
N ASP A 25 -21.53 -11.34 6.88
CA ASP A 25 -21.99 -10.63 8.08
C ASP A 25 -22.39 -9.17 7.81
N HIS A 26 -21.84 -8.56 6.75
CA HIS A 26 -22.16 -7.18 6.44
C HIS A 26 -22.13 -6.90 4.93
N LEU A 27 -23.28 -6.55 4.38
CA LEU A 27 -23.42 -6.14 2.98
C LEU A 27 -24.07 -4.76 2.92
N THR A 28 -23.28 -3.74 2.58
CA THR A 28 -23.73 -2.37 2.34
C THR A 28 -24.07 -2.18 0.88
N TYR A 29 -25.30 -1.81 0.59
CA TYR A 29 -25.74 -1.45 -0.75
C TYR A 29 -25.89 0.06 -0.88
N HIS A 30 -25.57 0.63 -2.03
CA HIS A 30 -25.89 2.01 -2.37
C HIS A 30 -27.03 2.01 -3.38
N GLU A 31 -28.10 2.75 -3.05
CA GLU A 31 -29.24 2.92 -3.95
C GLU A 31 -28.82 3.86 -5.08
N VAL A 32 -28.76 3.33 -6.31
CA VAL A 32 -28.49 4.14 -7.50
C VAL A 32 -29.84 4.68 -7.96
N PRO A 33 -30.07 6.01 -7.93
CA PRO A 33 -31.34 6.58 -8.36
C PRO A 33 -31.59 6.25 -9.83
N HIS A 34 -32.82 5.82 -10.15
CA HIS A 34 -33.22 5.31 -11.47
C HIS A 34 -32.99 6.30 -12.63
N GLU A 35 -32.76 7.58 -12.36
CA GLU A 35 -32.38 8.60 -13.36
C GLU A 35 -30.98 8.38 -13.97
N GLN A 36 -30.06 7.70 -13.27
CA GLN A 36 -28.72 7.36 -13.78
C GLN A 36 -28.69 6.07 -14.61
N LEU A 37 -29.81 5.34 -14.70
CA LEU A 37 -29.95 4.09 -15.44
C LEU A 37 -30.70 4.25 -16.78
N ALA A 38 -30.98 5.48 -17.21
CA ALA A 38 -31.70 5.73 -18.47
C ALA A 38 -30.83 5.38 -19.70
N PRO A 39 -31.34 4.56 -20.64
CA PRO A 39 -30.68 4.37 -21.93
C PRO A 39 -30.73 5.66 -22.75
N ALA A 40 -29.61 6.01 -23.40
CA ALA A 40 -29.54 7.13 -24.34
C ALA A 40 -30.48 6.87 -25.53
N VAL A 41 -31.68 7.46 -25.49
CA VAL A 41 -32.59 7.53 -26.64
C VAL A 41 -32.41 8.90 -27.25
N GLU A 42 -31.63 8.97 -28.34
CA GLU A 42 -31.58 10.15 -29.21
C GLU A 42 -32.92 10.30 -29.94
N SER A 43 -33.59 11.43 -29.72
CA SER A 43 -34.60 11.93 -30.64
C SER A 43 -34.65 13.45 -30.52
N GLY A 44 -34.25 14.12 -31.60
CA GLY A 44 -34.22 15.57 -31.70
C GLY A 44 -33.83 16.00 -33.10
N ASP A 45 -34.75 15.83 -34.05
CA ASP A 45 -34.74 16.54 -35.34
C ASP A 45 -34.92 18.05 -35.07
N GLY A 46 -34.01 18.87 -35.57
CA GLY A 46 -33.98 20.30 -35.28
C GLY A 46 -32.82 21.02 -35.95
N MET A 47 -32.95 21.24 -37.25
CA MET A 47 -32.13 22.09 -38.11
C MET A 47 -31.83 23.47 -37.47
N GLN A 48 -30.60 23.72 -37.03
CA GLN A 48 -30.10 25.08 -36.79
C GLN A 48 -28.61 25.21 -37.13
N VAL A 49 -28.34 25.92 -38.21
CA VAL A 49 -26.99 26.22 -38.74
C VAL A 49 -26.32 27.31 -37.89
N PRO A 50 -25.07 27.14 -37.40
CA PRO A 50 -24.28 28.25 -36.87
C PRO A 50 -23.16 28.65 -37.83
N GLY A 51 -23.12 29.93 -38.20
CA GLY A 51 -22.04 30.55 -38.99
C GLY A 51 -20.75 30.78 -38.18
N PRO A 52 -19.64 31.12 -38.85
CA PRO A 52 -18.30 31.11 -38.25
C PRO A 52 -18.03 32.35 -37.41
N ARG A 53 -17.65 32.17 -36.13
CA ARG A 53 -17.15 33.25 -35.26
C ARG A 53 -15.88 32.81 -34.52
N GLY A 54 -14.76 33.42 -34.94
CA GLY A 54 -13.61 33.93 -34.15
C GLY A 54 -12.86 33.03 -33.13
N PRO A 55 -11.52 33.12 -33.04
CA PRO A 55 -10.75 32.30 -32.10
C PRO A 55 -10.87 32.87 -30.69
N VAL A 56 -11.50 32.12 -29.78
CA VAL A 56 -11.53 32.46 -28.35
C VAL A 56 -10.47 31.65 -27.61
N ARG A 57 -9.51 32.36 -27.01
CA ARG A 57 -8.50 31.84 -26.09
C ARG A 57 -9.15 31.00 -24.99
N ARG A 58 -8.74 29.73 -24.87
CA ARG A 58 -9.02 28.89 -23.71
C ARG A 58 -7.93 29.12 -22.67
N THR A 59 -8.24 29.92 -21.65
CA THR A 59 -7.54 29.86 -20.36
C THR A 59 -8.01 28.59 -19.65
N ALA A 60 -7.12 27.63 -19.47
CA ALA A 60 -7.40 26.43 -18.68
C ALA A 60 -7.63 26.84 -17.22
N ALA A 61 -8.89 26.78 -16.79
CA ALA A 61 -9.25 26.88 -15.39
C ALA A 61 -8.83 25.59 -14.70
N THR A 62 -7.97 25.74 -13.70
CA THR A 62 -7.67 24.75 -12.67
C THR A 62 -8.93 24.51 -11.84
N ALA A 63 -9.69 23.46 -12.16
CA ALA A 63 -10.52 22.77 -11.18
C ALA A 63 -9.54 21.86 -10.40
N GLY A 64 -9.28 22.05 -9.12
CA GLY A 64 -10.23 22.31 -8.05
C GLY A 64 -10.57 20.95 -7.43
N SER A 65 -9.75 20.52 -6.47
CA SER A 65 -9.88 19.28 -5.71
C SER A 65 -11.32 19.05 -5.23
N ALA A 66 -11.88 17.90 -5.58
CA ALA A 66 -13.06 17.34 -4.94
C ALA A 66 -12.63 16.10 -4.14
N SER A 67 -12.77 16.22 -2.82
CA SER A 67 -12.53 15.16 -1.84
C SER A 67 -13.48 13.99 -2.07
N GLY A 68 -12.93 12.95 -2.68
CA GLY A 68 -13.43 11.59 -2.81
C GLY A 68 -12.32 10.71 -3.40
N ALA A 69 -11.06 11.07 -3.14
CA ALA A 69 -9.91 10.39 -3.68
C ALA A 69 -9.84 8.99 -3.04
N THR A 70 -10.26 7.98 -3.79
CA THR A 70 -9.73 6.63 -3.61
C THR A 70 -8.23 6.76 -3.37
N ALA A 71 -7.77 6.35 -2.19
CA ALA A 71 -6.36 6.43 -1.80
C ALA A 71 -5.48 5.92 -2.95
N SER A 72 -4.45 6.69 -3.31
CA SER A 72 -3.60 6.37 -4.45
C SER A 72 -2.90 5.02 -4.20
N LEU A 73 -2.45 4.34 -5.25
CA LEU A 73 -1.68 3.10 -5.07
C LEU A 73 -0.49 3.33 -4.13
N ALA A 74 0.18 4.48 -4.24
CA ALA A 74 1.29 4.87 -3.36
C ALA A 74 0.88 4.89 -1.88
N ASP A 75 -0.26 5.51 -1.55
CA ASP A 75 -0.77 5.54 -0.17
C ASP A 75 -1.10 4.12 0.34
N ARG A 76 -1.67 3.29 -0.52
CA ARG A 76 -2.07 1.90 -0.17
C ARG A 76 -0.89 0.97 0.05
N VAL A 77 0.24 1.20 -0.63
CA VAL A 77 1.46 0.40 -0.44
C VAL A 77 2.39 0.99 0.61
N SER A 78 2.19 2.26 0.99
CA SER A 78 2.93 2.90 2.07
C SER A 78 2.68 2.18 3.40
N GLY A 79 3.75 1.75 4.07
CA GLY A 79 3.67 1.01 5.34
C GLY A 79 3.55 -0.52 5.22
N LEU A 80 3.29 -1.07 4.03
CA LEU A 80 3.29 -2.52 3.82
C LEU A 80 4.70 -3.07 3.66
N SER A 81 4.92 -4.35 3.99
CA SER A 81 6.18 -5.04 3.68
C SER A 81 6.36 -5.22 2.16
N ALA A 82 7.61 -5.38 1.68
CA ALA A 82 7.88 -5.53 0.25
C ALA A 82 7.06 -6.67 -0.42
N GLN A 83 6.84 -7.77 0.30
CA GLN A 83 6.03 -8.89 -0.19
C GLN A 83 4.55 -8.53 -0.30
N GLU A 84 4.00 -7.80 0.68
CA GLU A 84 2.61 -7.33 0.67
C GLU A 84 2.39 -6.25 -0.40
N GLN A 85 3.36 -5.34 -0.57
CA GLN A 85 3.35 -4.34 -1.64
C GLN A 85 3.29 -5.01 -3.02
N GLN A 86 4.12 -6.03 -3.25
CA GLN A 86 4.11 -6.82 -4.49
C GLN A 86 2.78 -7.55 -4.69
N HIS A 87 2.25 -8.21 -3.66
CA HIS A 87 1.00 -8.96 -3.74
C HIS A 87 -0.19 -8.04 -4.05
N LEU A 88 -0.29 -6.89 -3.35
CA LEU A 88 -1.34 -5.90 -3.57
C LEU A 88 -1.27 -5.32 -4.99
N THR A 89 -0.07 -4.94 -5.42
CA THR A 89 0.14 -4.37 -6.75
C THR A 89 -0.17 -5.37 -7.85
N LEU A 90 0.23 -6.64 -7.68
CA LEU A 90 -0.09 -7.71 -8.62
C LEU A 90 -1.59 -7.97 -8.70
N HIS A 91 -2.28 -8.01 -7.56
CA HIS A 91 -3.74 -8.17 -7.53
C HIS A 91 -4.45 -7.04 -8.27
N LEU A 92 -3.98 -5.80 -8.11
CA LEU A 92 -4.51 -4.64 -8.82
C LEU A 92 -4.30 -4.77 -10.33
N VAL A 93 -3.07 -5.09 -10.78
CA VAL A 93 -2.79 -5.29 -12.20
C VAL A 93 -3.69 -6.38 -12.79
N ARG A 94 -3.85 -7.52 -12.10
CA ARG A 94 -4.73 -8.61 -12.55
C ARG A 94 -6.20 -8.19 -12.62
N ALA A 95 -6.66 -7.35 -11.71
CA ALA A 95 -8.03 -6.80 -11.74
C ALA A 95 -8.25 -5.89 -12.95
N GLU A 96 -7.31 -5.01 -13.27
CA GLU A 96 -7.41 -4.16 -14.46
C GLU A 96 -7.31 -4.97 -15.76
N VAL A 97 -6.42 -5.97 -15.80
CA VAL A 97 -6.30 -6.91 -16.93
C VAL A 97 -7.61 -7.67 -17.14
N ALA A 98 -8.20 -8.22 -16.08
CA ALA A 98 -9.49 -8.88 -16.15
C ALA A 98 -10.60 -7.93 -16.63
N SER A 99 -10.62 -6.69 -16.13
CA SER A 99 -11.60 -5.69 -16.55
C SER A 99 -11.50 -5.35 -18.04
N VAL A 100 -10.29 -5.20 -18.58
CA VAL A 100 -10.04 -4.91 -19.99
C VAL A 100 -10.42 -6.10 -20.88
N LEU A 101 -10.19 -7.33 -20.41
CA LEU A 101 -10.59 -8.55 -21.13
C LEU A 101 -12.08 -8.92 -20.93
N GLY A 102 -12.82 -8.16 -20.13
CA GLY A 102 -14.22 -8.46 -19.80
C GLY A 102 -14.42 -9.67 -18.88
N HIS A 103 -13.37 -10.12 -18.20
CA HIS A 103 -13.45 -11.16 -17.18
C HIS A 103 -13.90 -10.58 -15.84
N ARG A 104 -14.82 -11.27 -15.16
CA ARG A 104 -15.28 -10.90 -13.81
C ARG A 104 -14.32 -11.30 -12.71
N ASP A 105 -13.40 -12.23 -13.00
CA ASP A 105 -12.49 -12.81 -12.02
C ASP A 105 -11.04 -12.53 -12.40
N SER A 106 -10.33 -11.83 -11.53
CA SER A 106 -8.89 -11.53 -11.65
C SER A 106 -8.02 -12.74 -11.31
N ALA A 107 -8.56 -13.72 -10.55
CA ALA A 107 -7.87 -14.97 -10.22
C ALA A 107 -7.69 -15.87 -11.45
N ALA A 108 -8.53 -15.70 -12.48
CA ALA A 108 -8.43 -16.42 -13.75
C ALA A 108 -7.26 -15.95 -14.63
N ILE A 109 -6.68 -14.77 -14.35
CA ILE A 109 -5.52 -14.24 -15.07
C ILE A 109 -4.25 -14.85 -14.50
N ASP A 110 -3.53 -15.65 -15.28
CA ASP A 110 -2.22 -16.18 -14.89
C ASP A 110 -1.20 -15.02 -14.78
N PRO A 111 -0.54 -14.83 -13.62
CA PRO A 111 0.37 -13.72 -13.39
C PRO A 111 1.66 -13.78 -14.24
N ASP A 112 2.07 -14.97 -14.69
CA ASP A 112 3.32 -15.18 -15.42
C ASP A 112 3.10 -15.40 -16.92
N ARG A 113 1.83 -15.42 -17.36
CA ARG A 113 1.46 -15.54 -18.77
C ARG A 113 1.60 -14.22 -19.49
N ALA A 114 2.11 -14.27 -20.72
CA ALA A 114 2.31 -13.06 -21.49
C ALA A 114 0.96 -12.45 -21.93
N PHE A 115 0.86 -11.12 -21.94
CA PHE A 115 -0.33 -10.40 -22.39
C PHE A 115 -0.76 -10.82 -23.80
N GLN A 116 0.19 -11.07 -24.70
CA GLN A 116 -0.09 -11.55 -26.07
C GLN A 116 -0.82 -12.89 -26.08
N GLU A 117 -0.48 -13.80 -25.16
CA GLU A 117 -1.11 -15.12 -25.04
C GLU A 117 -2.49 -15.05 -24.36
N LEU A 118 -2.77 -13.95 -23.65
CA LEU A 118 -4.07 -13.60 -23.09
C LEU A 118 -4.97 -12.87 -24.10
N GLY A 119 -4.47 -12.58 -25.30
CA GLY A 119 -5.22 -11.90 -26.36
C GLY A 119 -5.14 -10.38 -26.29
N PHE A 120 -4.15 -9.79 -25.61
CA PHE A 120 -3.90 -8.35 -25.68
C PHE A 120 -3.40 -7.94 -27.06
N ASP A 121 -4.06 -6.94 -27.63
CA ASP A 121 -3.61 -6.22 -28.81
C ASP A 121 -3.11 -4.80 -28.46
N SER A 122 -2.76 -4.02 -29.48
CA SER A 122 -2.27 -2.65 -29.30
C SER A 122 -3.33 -1.70 -28.72
N LEU A 123 -4.63 -1.95 -28.94
CA LEU A 123 -5.71 -1.11 -28.42
C LEU A 123 -5.94 -1.39 -26.93
N LEU A 124 -6.03 -2.67 -26.57
CA LEU A 124 -6.18 -3.12 -25.18
C LEU A 124 -4.95 -2.74 -24.35
N ALA A 125 -3.76 -2.75 -24.93
CA ALA A 125 -2.56 -2.25 -24.26
C ALA A 125 -2.69 -0.76 -23.89
N VAL A 126 -3.16 0.08 -24.83
CA VAL A 126 -3.37 1.51 -24.53
C VAL A 126 -4.45 1.71 -23.47
N GLU A 127 -5.53 0.93 -23.51
CA GLU A 127 -6.59 0.99 -22.48
C GLU A 127 -6.07 0.59 -21.10
N LEU A 128 -5.38 -0.55 -20.99
CA LEU A 128 -4.79 -1.00 -19.73
C LEU A 128 -3.81 0.03 -19.17
N ARG A 129 -2.97 0.64 -20.03
CA ARG A 129 -2.05 1.70 -19.62
C ARG A 129 -2.79 2.90 -19.06
N ASN A 130 -3.87 3.34 -19.70
CA ASN A 130 -4.66 4.48 -19.25
C ASN A 130 -5.34 4.20 -17.90
N ARG A 131 -5.91 3.01 -17.73
CA ARG A 131 -6.51 2.56 -16.47
C ARG A 131 -5.49 2.48 -15.34
N LEU A 132 -4.34 1.85 -15.58
CA LEU A 132 -3.26 1.77 -14.59
C LEU A 132 -2.72 3.15 -14.24
N THR A 133 -2.60 4.07 -15.21
CA THR A 133 -2.20 5.47 -14.95
C THR A 133 -3.21 6.16 -14.02
N ALA A 134 -4.51 5.96 -14.25
CA ALA A 134 -5.57 6.55 -13.42
C ALA A 134 -5.57 5.98 -11.98
N VAL A 135 -5.41 4.68 -11.83
CA VAL A 135 -5.44 4.01 -10.52
C VAL A 135 -4.15 4.20 -9.73
N ALA A 136 -2.99 4.16 -10.40
CA ALA A 136 -1.70 4.31 -9.74
C ALA A 136 -1.33 5.79 -9.48
N GLY A 137 -1.97 6.73 -10.15
CA GLY A 137 -1.68 8.16 -10.02
C GLY A 137 -0.32 8.58 -10.58
N VAL A 138 0.36 7.70 -11.33
CA VAL A 138 1.67 7.95 -11.95
C VAL A 138 1.58 7.81 -13.48
N PRO A 139 2.24 8.68 -14.25
CA PRO A 139 2.25 8.58 -15.70
C PRO A 139 3.03 7.35 -16.16
N LEU A 140 2.39 6.48 -16.94
CA LEU A 140 3.02 5.31 -17.55
C LEU A 140 3.37 5.57 -19.02
N PRO A 141 4.59 5.23 -19.47
CA PRO A 141 4.94 5.25 -20.89
C PRO A 141 4.04 4.31 -21.71
N ALA A 142 3.79 4.65 -22.97
CA ALA A 142 3.01 3.79 -23.87
C ALA A 142 3.70 2.44 -24.17
N THR A 143 5.00 2.33 -23.92
CA THR A 143 5.82 1.13 -24.12
C THR A 143 5.77 0.16 -22.95
N VAL A 144 5.24 0.56 -21.79
CA VAL A 144 5.41 -0.19 -20.52
C VAL A 144 4.89 -1.64 -20.60
N ILE A 145 3.83 -1.89 -21.36
CA ILE A 145 3.23 -3.22 -21.52
C ILE A 145 4.09 -4.11 -22.44
N PHE A 146 4.82 -3.51 -23.37
CA PHE A 146 5.75 -4.23 -24.24
C PHE A 146 7.08 -4.49 -23.54
N GLU A 147 7.53 -3.58 -22.68
CA GLU A 147 8.71 -3.75 -21.84
C GLU A 147 8.47 -4.76 -20.72
N HIS A 148 7.24 -4.85 -20.23
CA HIS A 148 6.83 -5.76 -19.17
C HIS A 148 5.66 -6.62 -19.65
N PRO A 149 5.94 -7.71 -20.39
CA PRO A 149 4.93 -8.48 -21.11
C PRO A 149 4.06 -9.38 -20.22
N THR A 150 4.32 -9.45 -18.91
CA THR A 150 3.54 -10.26 -17.95
C THR A 150 2.96 -9.39 -16.84
N PRO A 151 1.82 -9.78 -16.23
CA PRO A 151 1.27 -9.11 -15.05
C PRO A 151 2.27 -8.96 -13.90
N THR A 152 3.07 -9.99 -13.60
CA THR A 152 4.13 -9.93 -12.58
C THR A 152 5.16 -8.85 -12.89
N ALA A 153 5.67 -8.81 -14.13
CA ALA A 153 6.66 -7.82 -14.53
C ALA A 153 6.09 -6.39 -14.50
N LEU A 154 4.84 -6.23 -14.96
CA LEU A 154 4.17 -4.94 -14.97
C LEU A 154 3.90 -4.42 -13.55
N ALA A 155 3.53 -5.31 -12.62
CA ALA A 155 3.36 -4.97 -11.22
C ALA A 155 4.66 -4.48 -10.57
N GLY A 156 5.79 -5.15 -10.83
CA GLY A 156 7.10 -4.70 -10.36
C GLY A 156 7.49 -3.32 -10.92
N ALA A 157 7.28 -3.10 -12.22
CA ALA A 157 7.55 -1.83 -12.89
C ALA A 157 6.66 -0.67 -12.41
N LEU A 158 5.42 -1.00 -12.01
CA LEU A 158 4.49 -0.06 -11.40
C LEU A 158 4.95 0.30 -9.98
N LEU A 159 5.29 -0.71 -9.17
CA LEU A 159 5.75 -0.54 -7.80
C LEU A 159 7.02 0.33 -7.73
N ALA A 160 7.99 0.10 -8.61
CA ALA A 160 9.21 0.90 -8.70
C ALA A 160 8.96 2.38 -9.06
N ARG A 161 7.81 2.70 -9.67
CA ARG A 161 7.41 4.06 -10.01
C ARG A 161 6.63 4.77 -8.90
N VAL A 162 5.82 4.02 -8.13
CA VAL A 162 5.09 4.59 -6.98
C VAL A 162 5.92 4.64 -5.70
N VAL A 163 6.91 3.76 -5.57
CA VAL A 163 7.90 3.77 -4.49
C VAL A 163 9.27 4.06 -5.12
N PRO A 164 9.63 5.34 -5.32
CA PRO A 164 10.92 5.67 -5.89
C PRO A 164 12.04 5.11 -5.01
N GLU A 165 13.00 4.43 -5.65
CA GLU A 165 14.24 3.87 -5.06
C GLU A 165 14.85 4.89 -4.07
N GLY A 166 14.72 4.62 -2.77
CA GLY A 166 15.06 5.56 -1.69
C GLY A 166 13.94 5.82 -0.68
N SER A 167 12.69 5.51 -1.04
CA SER A 167 11.52 5.55 -0.14
C SER A 167 11.11 4.18 0.40
N ALA A 168 11.76 3.10 -0.05
CA ALA A 168 11.61 1.77 0.51
C ALA A 168 12.26 1.74 1.89
N ARG A 169 11.51 2.22 2.88
CA ARG A 169 11.85 2.07 4.28
C ARG A 169 12.05 0.57 4.56
N PRO A 170 13.11 0.16 5.26
CA PRO A 170 13.35 -1.25 5.50
C PRO A 170 12.09 -1.87 6.14
N PRO A 171 11.65 -3.07 5.73
CA PRO A 171 10.41 -3.66 6.21
C PRO A 171 10.40 -3.84 7.73
N LEU A 172 11.59 -4.03 8.32
CA LEU A 172 11.77 -4.06 9.78
C LEU A 172 11.39 -2.72 10.43
N ILE A 173 11.76 -1.59 9.83
CA ILE A 173 11.46 -0.25 10.36
C ILE A 173 9.97 0.04 10.23
N ALA A 174 9.34 -0.30 9.10
CA ALA A 174 7.89 -0.16 8.94
C ALA A 174 7.10 -1.01 9.96
N GLY A 175 7.54 -2.25 10.19
CA GLY A 175 6.93 -3.13 11.20
C GLY A 175 7.05 -2.60 12.63
N LEU A 176 8.15 -1.90 12.96
CA LEU A 176 8.32 -1.25 14.27
C LEU A 176 7.36 -0.08 14.47
N GLU A 177 7.10 0.72 13.44
CA GLU A 177 6.13 1.82 13.51
C GLU A 177 4.70 1.31 13.69
N GLN A 178 4.35 0.20 13.01
CA GLN A 178 3.05 -0.43 13.20
C GLN A 178 2.88 -1.01 14.61
N LEU A 179 3.97 -1.56 15.18
CA LEU A 179 4.00 -2.00 16.57
C LEU A 179 3.80 -0.80 17.52
N GLU A 180 4.50 0.31 17.30
CA GLU A 180 4.36 1.54 18.08
C GLU A 180 2.92 2.08 18.05
N ALA A 181 2.30 2.13 16.87
CA ALA A 181 0.90 2.54 16.73
C ALA A 181 -0.05 1.61 17.51
N SER A 182 0.17 0.29 17.44
CA SER A 182 -0.62 -0.69 18.20
C SER A 182 -0.44 -0.55 19.71
N LEU A 183 0.79 -0.27 20.18
CA LEU A 183 1.07 -0.05 21.60
C LEU A 183 0.47 1.26 22.10
N THR A 184 0.35 2.28 21.24
CA THR A 184 -0.28 3.57 21.58
C THR A 184 -1.80 3.44 21.73
N ASP A 185 -2.42 2.55 20.94
CA ASP A 185 -3.85 2.26 21.00
C ASP A 185 -4.22 1.39 22.22
N LEU A 186 -3.24 0.69 22.81
CA LEU A 186 -3.41 -0.02 24.08
C LEU A 186 -3.55 0.97 25.24
N THR A 187 -4.80 1.23 25.63
CA THR A 187 -5.13 1.95 26.87
C THR A 187 -4.89 1.09 28.13
N ALA A 188 -4.87 1.73 29.30
CA ALA A 188 -4.70 1.03 30.58
C ALA A 188 -5.78 -0.05 30.86
N GLY A 189 -6.96 0.04 30.23
CA GLY A 189 -8.03 -0.95 30.38
C GLY A 189 -7.92 -2.16 29.45
N SER A 190 -7.19 -2.05 28.34
CA SER A 190 -7.09 -3.12 27.33
C SER A 190 -6.18 -4.28 27.75
N TRP A 191 -5.28 -4.09 28.71
CA TRP A 191 -4.36 -5.13 29.18
C TRP A 191 -5.09 -6.33 29.80
N ASP A 192 -6.10 -6.06 30.64
CA ASP A 192 -6.92 -7.10 31.27
C ASP A 192 -7.86 -7.80 30.28
N GLU A 193 -8.46 -7.08 29.33
CA GLU A 193 -9.35 -7.65 28.31
C GLU A 193 -8.61 -8.56 27.31
N LEU A 194 -7.36 -8.22 26.98
CA LEU A 194 -6.51 -9.03 26.11
C LEU A 194 -5.83 -10.19 26.84
N GLY A 195 -5.91 -10.25 28.18
CA GLY A 195 -5.16 -11.19 29.00
C GLY A 195 -3.64 -11.06 28.81
N LEU A 196 -3.17 -9.86 28.44
CA LEU A 196 -1.78 -9.58 28.12
C LEU A 196 -1.08 -8.96 29.32
N ASP A 197 -0.06 -9.65 29.83
CA ASP A 197 0.78 -9.15 30.91
C ASP A 197 1.84 -8.18 30.37
N HIS A 198 1.82 -6.93 30.85
CA HIS A 198 2.79 -5.90 30.48
C HIS A 198 4.24 -6.33 30.77
N SER A 199 4.46 -7.15 31.80
CA SER A 199 5.78 -7.66 32.17
C SER A 199 6.29 -8.69 31.16
N ALA A 200 5.40 -9.55 30.64
CA ALA A 200 5.73 -10.53 29.60
C ALA A 200 6.07 -9.85 28.27
N LEU A 201 5.29 -8.83 27.89
CA LEU A 201 5.59 -8.01 26.70
C LEU A 201 6.96 -7.32 26.83
N THR A 202 7.22 -6.70 27.98
CA THR A 202 8.50 -6.03 28.27
C THR A 202 9.68 -7.00 28.17
N ALA A 203 9.57 -8.19 28.79
CA ALA A 203 10.61 -9.22 28.71
C ALA A 203 10.87 -9.68 27.27
N ARG A 204 9.81 -9.75 26.45
CA ARG A 204 9.94 -10.12 25.02
C ARG A 204 10.67 -9.04 24.23
N LEU A 205 10.34 -7.76 24.44
CA LEU A 205 11.02 -6.64 23.79
C LEU A 205 12.51 -6.55 24.17
N GLN A 206 12.83 -6.74 25.46
CA GLN A 206 14.23 -6.82 25.92
C GLN A 206 15.00 -7.94 25.24
N THR A 207 14.37 -9.12 25.08
CA THR A 207 14.97 -10.25 24.37
C THR A 207 15.25 -9.91 22.90
N LEU A 208 14.34 -9.21 22.22
CA LEU A 208 14.54 -8.77 20.85
C LEU A 208 15.67 -7.74 20.75
N LEU A 209 15.74 -6.78 21.66
CA LEU A 209 16.83 -5.79 21.72
C LEU A 209 18.19 -6.47 21.93
N ALA A 210 18.27 -7.46 22.82
CA ALA A 210 19.50 -8.23 23.04
C ALA A 210 19.97 -8.92 21.75
N LYS A 211 19.05 -9.51 20.98
CA LYS A 211 19.36 -10.14 19.69
C LYS A 211 19.84 -9.14 18.64
N VAL A 212 19.23 -7.95 18.58
CA VAL A 212 19.65 -6.90 17.64
C VAL A 212 21.05 -6.41 17.99
N ARG A 213 21.35 -6.23 19.28
CA ARG A 213 22.69 -5.86 19.75
C ARG A 213 23.72 -6.93 19.43
N GLU A 214 23.42 -8.19 19.70
CA GLU A 214 24.31 -9.31 19.37
C GLU A 214 24.57 -9.39 17.85
N ALA A 215 23.56 -9.14 17.01
CA ALA A 215 23.72 -9.08 15.56
C ALA A 215 24.58 -7.89 15.12
N ALA A 216 24.45 -6.72 15.78
CA ALA A 216 25.29 -5.55 15.51
C ALA A 216 26.75 -5.80 15.93
N ASP A 217 26.98 -6.34 17.12
CA ASP A 217 28.30 -6.71 17.63
C ASP A 217 28.97 -7.76 16.72
N THR A 218 28.18 -8.70 16.17
CA THR A 218 28.65 -9.70 15.21
C THR A 218 28.98 -9.08 13.85
N ALA A 219 28.23 -8.07 13.41
CA ALA A 219 28.46 -7.36 12.15
C ALA A 219 29.67 -6.40 12.21
N GLU A 220 29.99 -5.86 13.39
CA GLU A 220 31.14 -4.99 13.59
C GLU A 220 32.47 -5.76 13.78
N GLY A 221 32.40 -7.03 14.15
CA GLY A 221 33.58 -7.90 14.34
C GLY A 221 34.53 -7.42 15.46
N PRO A 222 35.51 -8.23 15.88
CA PRO A 222 36.43 -7.89 16.98
C PRO A 222 37.45 -6.77 16.66
N ALA A 223 37.19 -5.91 15.66
CA ALA A 223 38.14 -4.91 15.17
C ALA A 223 37.63 -3.46 15.29
N ARG A 224 37.15 -3.07 16.47
CA ARG A 224 37.29 -1.71 17.01
C ARG A 224 37.55 -1.69 18.52
N ALA A 225 38.32 -2.65 19.03
CA ALA A 225 39.03 -2.46 20.29
C ALA A 225 40.26 -1.53 20.07
N THR A 226 40.04 -0.31 19.59
CA THR A 226 40.93 0.85 19.74
C THR A 226 40.33 2.07 19.05
N GLY A 227 39.78 2.97 19.85
CA GLY A 227 39.36 4.29 19.41
C GLY A 227 38.59 4.96 20.53
N ALA A 228 39.21 5.91 21.22
CA ALA A 228 38.76 6.64 22.40
C ALA A 228 37.39 7.35 22.30
N ALA A 229 36.59 7.10 21.27
CA ALA A 229 35.26 7.67 21.07
C ALA A 229 34.13 6.84 21.72
N GLY A 230 34.25 5.51 21.80
CA GLY A 230 33.20 4.64 22.37
C GLY A 230 33.14 4.63 23.90
N ALA A 231 34.23 5.00 24.57
CA ALA A 231 34.30 5.01 26.04
C ALA A 231 33.53 6.17 26.68
N ILE A 232 33.17 7.22 25.92
CA ILE A 232 32.54 8.42 26.47
C ILE A 232 31.02 8.25 26.63
N GLU A 233 30.38 7.41 25.81
CA GLU A 233 28.91 7.32 25.77
C GLU A 233 28.31 6.43 26.87
N SER A 234 29.10 5.55 27.48
CA SER A 234 28.66 4.68 28.59
C SER A 234 29.45 4.86 29.90
N ALA A 235 30.44 5.74 29.93
CA ALA A 235 31.23 5.97 31.14
C ALA A 235 30.41 6.72 32.19
N THR A 236 30.53 6.29 33.44
CA THR A 236 29.99 7.02 34.57
C THR A 236 30.79 8.30 34.80
N ALA A 237 30.19 9.31 35.44
CA ALA A 237 30.86 10.59 35.68
C ALA A 237 32.23 10.42 36.37
N GLU A 238 32.35 9.45 37.28
CA GLU A 238 33.58 9.12 38.00
C GLU A 238 34.70 8.61 37.05
N GLU A 239 34.34 7.82 36.04
CA GLU A 239 35.28 7.25 35.06
C GLU A 239 35.75 8.30 34.05
N ILE A 240 34.89 9.25 33.70
CA ILE A 240 35.24 10.41 32.85
C ILE A 240 36.29 11.28 33.56
N PHE A 241 36.12 11.54 34.87
CA PHE A 241 37.10 12.33 35.63
C PHE A 241 38.45 11.61 35.79
N ALA A 242 38.45 10.28 35.98
CA ALA A 242 39.69 9.51 36.05
C ALA A 242 40.49 9.52 34.75
N LEU A 243 39.81 9.52 33.58
CA LEU A 243 40.47 9.57 32.28
C LEU A 243 41.12 10.94 32.02
N ILE A 244 40.47 12.03 32.43
CA ILE A 244 41.01 13.39 32.30
C ILE A 244 42.23 13.61 33.21
N ASP A 245 42.19 13.07 34.44
CA ASP A 245 43.31 13.17 35.39
C ASP A 245 44.55 12.39 34.92
N SER A 246 44.33 11.28 34.19
CA SER A 246 45.41 10.48 33.61
C SER A 246 46.12 11.13 32.41
N GLU A 247 45.42 11.97 31.64
CA GLU A 247 45.95 12.65 30.45
C GLU A 247 46.61 14.00 30.77
N LEU A 248 46.19 14.67 31.84
CA LEU A 248 46.74 15.99 32.21
C LEU A 248 47.95 15.92 33.16
N GLY A 249 48.15 14.79 33.86
CA GLY A 249 49.24 14.63 34.83
C GLY A 249 49.13 15.59 36.02
N PRO A 250 49.75 15.29 37.18
CA PRO A 250 49.67 16.19 38.32
C PRO A 250 50.37 17.50 37.98
N ALA A 251 49.63 18.61 38.06
CA ALA A 251 50.19 19.95 37.95
C ALA A 251 51.30 20.12 39.01
N GLN A 252 52.55 20.23 38.56
CA GLN A 252 53.66 20.70 39.39
C GLN A 252 53.54 22.19 39.67
#